data_AF-A0A8S1C9D3-F1
#
_entry.id   AF-A0A8S1C9D3-F1
#
_cell.length_a   1.000
_cell.length_b   1.000
_cell.length_c   1.000
_cell.angle_alpha   90.00
_cell.angle_beta   90.00
_cell.angle_gamma   90.00
#
_symmetry.space_group_name_H-M   'P 1'
#
loop_
_entity.id
_entity.type
_entity.pdbx_description
1 polymer ?
#
loop_
_entity_poly.entity_id
_entity_poly.type
_entity_poly.pdbx_seq_one_letter_code
_entity_poly.pdbx_strand_id
1 'polypeptide(L)'
;MRSVICVLRLRIDLTRLDSYYVSRHYCHKNLLAFEILPTIFFLDKAWGRRMEYLAREREEVEHAFSWLSTLGGAFSALGDNYGHCAVMAGKISWAQLRLAIRMGDPIMKSRCYLFLAISIAQQGHLKKAKNIVRLVKKSQPCLVSICQGVSAHFYRLKMTRSGS
;
A
#
# COMPACT_ATOMS: atom_id res chain seq x y z
N MET A 1 25.42 29.05 -0.16
CA MET A 1 24.87 27.70 -0.38
C MET A 1 24.56 27.08 0.97
N ARG A 2 23.28 26.87 1.28
CA ARG A 2 22.82 26.36 2.58
C ARG A 2 22.79 24.83 2.52
N SER A 3 23.66 24.18 3.26
CA SER A 3 23.66 22.71 3.41
C SER A 3 22.53 22.31 4.37
N VAL A 4 21.59 21.54 3.86
CA VAL A 4 20.44 21.00 4.61
C VAL A 4 20.93 19.87 5.51
N ILE A 5 20.75 20.02 6.81
CA ILE A 5 21.03 19.01 7.82
C ILE A 5 19.95 17.92 7.71
N CYS A 6 20.32 16.73 7.27
CA CYS A 6 19.45 15.56 7.30
C CYS A 6 19.66 14.82 8.63
N VAL A 7 18.76 15.05 9.60
CA VAL A 7 18.75 14.28 10.86
C VAL A 7 17.99 12.97 10.61
N LEU A 8 18.69 11.94 10.13
CA LEU A 8 18.19 10.56 10.18
C LEU A 8 18.45 10.01 11.58
N ARG A 9 17.39 9.96 12.41
CA ARG A 9 17.43 9.35 13.73
C ARG A 9 17.35 7.82 13.60
N LEU A 10 18.44 7.19 13.17
CA LEU A 10 18.61 5.74 13.27
C LEU A 10 18.94 5.38 14.72
N ARG A 11 18.00 4.74 15.41
CA ARG A 11 18.22 4.16 16.74
C ARG A 11 18.95 2.82 16.53
N ILE A 12 20.27 2.90 16.35
CA ILE A 12 21.13 1.70 16.25
C ILE A 12 21.40 1.22 17.69
N ASP A 13 21.03 -0.02 17.97
CA ASP A 13 21.33 -0.70 19.22
C ASP A 13 22.85 -0.97 19.29
N LEU A 14 23.53 -0.22 20.16
CA LEU A 14 25.00 -0.19 20.26
C LEU A 14 25.60 -1.45 20.91
N THR A 15 24.77 -2.41 21.35
CA THR A 15 25.21 -3.61 22.08
C THR A 15 25.80 -4.71 21.19
N ARG A 16 25.79 -4.54 19.86
CA ARG A 16 26.22 -5.56 18.89
C ARG A 16 27.43 -5.17 18.04
N LEU A 17 28.13 -4.11 18.42
CA LEU A 17 29.21 -3.48 17.64
C LEU A 17 30.63 -3.79 18.15
N ASP A 18 30.82 -4.82 18.96
CA ASP A 18 32.10 -5.08 19.63
C ASP A 18 33.21 -5.71 18.76
N SER A 19 32.98 -5.99 17.48
CA SER A 19 33.97 -6.74 16.68
C SER A 19 34.84 -5.91 15.70
N TYR A 20 34.62 -4.60 15.55
CA TYR A 20 35.29 -3.83 14.47
C TYR A 20 35.76 -2.41 14.84
N TYR A 21 35.97 -2.10 16.12
CA TYR A 21 36.55 -0.82 16.55
C TYR A 21 38.01 -0.99 16.96
N VAL A 22 38.93 -0.39 16.19
CA VAL A 22 40.31 -0.17 16.63
C VAL A 22 40.36 1.14 17.38
N SER A 23 40.31 1.08 18.71
CA SER A 23 40.56 2.23 19.58
C SER A 23 42.07 2.47 19.67
N ARG A 24 42.57 3.60 19.14
CA ARG A 24 43.89 4.12 19.54
C ARG A 24 43.68 5.12 20.67
N HIS A 25 44.25 4.81 21.83
CA HIS A 25 44.23 5.67 23.00
C HIS A 25 45.39 6.67 22.93
N TYR A 26 45.09 7.97 22.89
CA TYR A 26 46.05 9.02 23.26
C TYR A 26 45.59 9.68 24.54
N CYS A 27 46.39 9.53 25.61
CA CYS A 27 46.17 10.21 26.87
C CYS A 27 47.03 11.48 26.89
N HIS A 28 46.39 12.63 26.67
CA HIS A 28 46.94 13.88 27.17
C HIS A 28 45.79 14.77 27.69
N LYS A 29 45.76 14.95 29.02
CA LYS A 29 44.91 15.90 29.75
C LYS A 29 43.39 15.70 29.55
N ASN A 30 42.82 14.68 30.19
CA ASN A 30 41.41 14.54 30.58
C ASN A 30 40.29 14.83 29.55
N LEU A 31 40.58 14.85 28.25
CA LEU A 31 39.57 14.78 27.20
C LEU A 31 39.75 13.46 26.43
N LEU A 32 38.79 12.55 26.56
CA LEU A 32 38.63 11.44 25.62
C LEU A 32 38.01 12.00 24.34
N ALA A 33 38.87 12.39 23.40
CA ALA A 33 38.44 12.67 22.03
C ALA A 33 38.29 11.33 21.30
N PHE A 34 37.06 10.93 21.02
CA PHE A 34 36.79 9.86 20.06
C PHE A 34 36.90 10.46 18.67
N GLU A 35 38.06 10.29 18.03
CA GLU A 35 38.19 10.57 16.61
C GLU A 35 37.51 9.42 15.86
N ILE A 36 36.29 9.65 15.38
CA ILE A 36 35.63 8.74 14.44
C ILE A 36 36.42 8.86 13.13
N LEU A 37 37.48 8.07 13.03
CA LEU A 37 38.13 7.84 11.74
C LEU A 37 37.04 7.26 10.82
N PRO A 38 36.77 7.87 9.66
CA PRO A 38 35.84 7.27 8.71
C PRO A 38 36.51 5.97 8.25
N THR A 39 36.14 4.86 8.86
CA THR A 39 36.31 3.55 8.25
C THR A 39 35.70 3.71 6.89
N ILE A 40 36.52 3.60 5.83
CA ILE A 40 36.08 3.72 4.45
C ILE A 40 35.13 2.54 4.23
N PHE A 41 33.87 2.70 4.61
CA PHE A 41 32.81 1.82 4.22
C PHE A 41 32.77 1.94 2.70
N PHE A 42 32.98 0.81 2.02
CA PHE A 42 32.66 0.69 0.61
C PHE A 42 31.13 0.79 0.50
N LEU A 43 30.62 2.02 0.58
CA LEU A 43 29.22 2.33 0.41
C LEU A 43 28.92 2.06 -1.05
N ASP A 44 28.20 0.97 -1.31
CA ASP A 44 27.78 0.63 -2.65
C ASP A 44 26.75 1.66 -3.15
N LYS A 45 27.27 2.74 -3.73
CA LYS A 45 26.46 3.85 -4.25
C LYS A 45 25.52 3.39 -5.37
N ALA A 46 25.85 2.30 -6.09
CA ALA A 46 25.01 1.78 -7.14
C ALA A 46 23.76 1.10 -6.56
N TRP A 47 23.94 0.24 -5.55
CA TRP A 47 22.83 -0.35 -4.81
C TRP A 47 22.04 0.69 -4.00
N GLY A 48 22.71 1.68 -3.42
CA GLY A 48 22.06 2.80 -2.73
C GLY A 48 21.06 3.54 -3.65
N ARG A 49 21.50 3.94 -4.85
CA ARG A 49 20.62 4.56 -5.85
C ARG A 49 19.48 3.65 -6.31
N ARG A 50 19.75 2.35 -6.46
CA ARG A 50 18.71 1.37 -6.83
C ARG A 50 17.65 1.24 -5.74
N MET A 51 18.06 1.17 -4.48
CA MET A 51 17.15 1.11 -3.34
C MET A 51 16.33 2.39 -3.20
N GLU A 52 16.94 3.56 -3.38
CA GLU A 52 16.25 4.85 -3.38
C GLU A 52 15.17 4.91 -4.47
N TYR A 53 15.50 4.50 -5.70
CA TYR A 53 14.52 4.44 -6.79
C TYR A 53 13.34 3.52 -6.46
N LEU A 54 13.60 2.30 -5.97
CA LEU A 54 12.56 1.34 -5.62
C LEU A 54 11.69 1.82 -4.44
N ALA A 55 12.31 2.44 -3.43
CA ALA A 55 11.59 2.99 -2.29
C ALA A 55 10.66 4.14 -2.71
N ARG A 56 11.15 5.03 -3.57
CA ARG A 56 10.35 6.15 -4.12
C ARG A 56 9.21 5.66 -4.99
N GLU A 57 9.47 4.70 -5.89
CA GLU A 57 8.42 4.08 -6.71
C GLU A 57 7.34 3.44 -5.83
N ARG A 58 7.75 2.76 -4.76
CA ARG A 58 6.81 2.16 -3.80
C ARG A 58 5.95 3.21 -3.10
N GLU A 59 6.56 4.29 -2.61
CA GLU A 59 5.86 5.39 -1.94
C GLU A 59 4.85 6.07 -2.88
N GLU A 60 5.25 6.36 -4.12
CA GLU A 60 4.37 6.98 -5.12
C GLU A 60 3.15 6.09 -5.44
N VAL A 61 3.36 4.78 -5.56
CA VAL A 61 2.27 3.81 -5.82
C VAL A 61 1.33 3.70 -4.61
N GLU A 62 1.86 3.65 -3.39
CA GLU A 62 1.04 3.61 -2.17
C GLU A 62 0.23 4.89 -1.97
N HIS A 63 0.85 6.04 -2.21
CA HIS A 63 0.19 7.34 -2.17
C HIS A 63 -0.94 7.41 -3.18
N ALA A 64 -0.69 7.05 -4.45
CA ALA A 64 -1.72 7.01 -5.47
C ALA A 64 -2.87 6.06 -5.10
N PHE A 65 -2.57 4.89 -4.54
CA PHE A 65 -3.60 3.94 -4.10
C PHE A 65 -4.46 4.50 -2.96
N SER A 66 -3.86 5.24 -2.02
CA SER A 66 -4.57 5.90 -0.93
C SER A 66 -5.62 6.89 -1.46
N TRP A 67 -5.23 7.77 -2.39
CA TRP A 67 -6.15 8.71 -3.05
C TRP A 67 -7.28 8.00 -3.81
N LEU A 68 -6.94 6.95 -4.56
CA LEU A 68 -7.94 6.15 -5.28
C LEU A 68 -8.91 5.43 -4.34
N SER A 69 -8.48 5.06 -3.12
CA SER A 69 -9.35 4.42 -2.13
C SER A 69 -10.37 5.40 -1.56
N THR A 70 -9.95 6.64 -1.28
CA THR A 70 -10.86 7.70 -0.83
C THR A 70 -11.89 8.04 -1.91
N LEU A 71 -11.43 8.28 -3.15
CA LEU A 71 -12.33 8.58 -4.27
C LEU A 71 -13.23 7.39 -4.62
N GLY A 72 -12.67 6.18 -4.65
CA GLY A 72 -13.40 4.94 -4.93
C GLY A 72 -14.51 4.67 -3.91
N GLY A 73 -14.24 4.91 -2.62
CA GLY A 73 -15.24 4.83 -1.57
C GLY A 73 -16.39 5.82 -1.79
N ALA A 74 -16.09 7.08 -2.12
CA ALA A 74 -17.10 8.11 -2.39
C ALA A 74 -17.97 7.77 -3.61
N PHE A 75 -17.36 7.43 -4.75
CA PHE A 75 -18.11 7.05 -5.96
C PHE A 75 -18.88 5.74 -5.76
N SER A 76 -18.34 4.79 -5.01
CA SER A 76 -19.05 3.56 -4.66
C SER A 76 -20.26 3.87 -3.78
N ALA A 77 -20.17 4.75 -2.78
CA ALA A 77 -21.33 5.11 -1.96
C ALA A 77 -22.46 5.75 -2.78
N LEU A 78 -22.11 6.58 -3.77
CA LEU A 78 -23.07 7.21 -4.68
C LEU A 78 -23.60 6.25 -5.77
N GLY A 79 -22.86 5.19 -6.07
CA GLY A 79 -23.16 4.25 -7.15
C GLY A 79 -24.46 3.46 -6.98
N ASP A 80 -25.00 3.39 -5.77
CA ASP A 80 -26.29 2.73 -5.50
C ASP A 80 -27.46 3.48 -6.18
N ASN A 81 -27.41 4.81 -6.20
CA ASN A 81 -28.45 5.68 -6.74
C ASN A 81 -28.09 6.24 -8.12
N TYR A 82 -26.78 6.42 -8.39
CA TYR A 82 -26.31 7.09 -9.59
C TYR A 82 -25.45 6.16 -10.44
N GLY A 83 -26.00 5.68 -11.56
CA GLY A 83 -25.33 4.74 -12.46
C GLY A 83 -23.99 5.25 -13.00
N HIS A 84 -23.86 6.55 -13.26
CA HIS A 84 -22.59 7.15 -13.71
C HIS A 84 -21.49 7.07 -12.62
N CYS A 85 -21.85 7.22 -11.34
CA CYS A 85 -20.94 7.01 -10.22
C CYS A 85 -20.50 5.55 -10.12
N ALA A 86 -21.42 4.61 -10.34
CA ALA A 86 -21.08 3.18 -10.36
C ALA A 86 -20.07 2.84 -11.48
N VAL A 87 -20.22 3.44 -12.67
CA VAL A 87 -19.25 3.29 -13.77
C VAL A 87 -17.89 3.89 -13.38
N MET A 88 -17.89 5.07 -12.74
CA MET A 88 -16.65 5.72 -12.29
C MET A 88 -15.94 4.89 -11.20
N ALA A 89 -16.67 4.38 -10.22
CA ALA A 89 -16.15 3.48 -9.19
C ALA A 89 -15.48 2.24 -9.80
N GLY A 90 -16.04 1.69 -10.89
CA GLY A 90 -15.45 0.60 -11.66
C GLY A 90 -14.12 0.99 -12.32
N LYS A 91 -14.04 2.17 -12.93
CA LYS A 91 -12.79 2.69 -13.52
C LYS A 91 -11.70 2.89 -12.46
N ILE A 92 -12.07 3.45 -11.31
CA ILE A 92 -11.16 3.63 -10.16
C ILE A 92 -10.68 2.28 -9.65
N SER A 93 -11.57 1.29 -9.49
CA SER A 93 -11.22 -0.07 -9.06
C SER A 93 -10.24 -0.75 -10.02
N TRP A 94 -10.37 -0.51 -11.33
CA TRP A 94 -9.41 -0.97 -12.33
C TRP A 94 -8.04 -0.30 -12.20
N ALA A 95 -7.99 1.00 -11.93
CA ALA A 95 -6.73 1.70 -11.66
C ALA A 95 -6.06 1.15 -10.39
N GLN A 96 -6.83 0.95 -9.31
CA GLN A 96 -6.35 0.30 -8.08
C GLN A 96 -5.79 -1.10 -8.34
N LEU A 97 -6.46 -1.90 -9.18
CA LEU A 97 -5.99 -3.24 -9.54
C LEU A 97 -4.64 -3.20 -10.25
N ARG A 98 -4.44 -2.25 -11.19
CA ARG A 98 -3.15 -2.07 -11.87
C ARG A 98 -2.02 -1.73 -10.90
N LEU A 99 -2.29 -0.85 -9.93
CA LEU A 99 -1.33 -0.52 -8.88
C LEU A 99 -1.06 -1.72 -7.96
N ALA A 100 -2.08 -2.46 -7.56
CA ALA A 100 -1.93 -3.66 -6.72
C ALA A 100 -1.10 -4.76 -7.40
N ILE A 101 -1.24 -4.93 -8.72
CA ILE A 101 -0.40 -5.84 -9.50
C ILE A 101 1.06 -5.38 -9.49
N ARG A 102 1.32 -4.07 -9.66
CA ARG A 102 2.68 -3.50 -9.57
C ARG A 102 3.31 -3.67 -8.19
N MET A 103 2.52 -3.55 -7.12
CA MET A 103 2.99 -3.77 -5.74
C MET A 103 3.27 -5.23 -5.42
N GLY A 104 2.77 -6.18 -6.22
CA GLY A 104 2.92 -7.61 -5.96
C GLY A 104 2.12 -8.10 -4.75
N ASP A 105 1.13 -7.34 -4.26
CA ASP A 105 0.32 -7.72 -3.10
C ASP A 105 -0.93 -8.52 -3.55
N PRO A 106 -0.98 -9.85 -3.27
CA PRO A 106 -2.11 -10.68 -3.68
C PRO A 106 -3.40 -10.39 -2.91
N ILE A 107 -3.32 -9.90 -1.66
CA ILE A 107 -4.47 -9.54 -0.84
C ILE A 107 -5.09 -8.26 -1.38
N MET A 108 -4.26 -7.25 -1.66
CA MET A 108 -4.69 -5.97 -2.20
C MET A 108 -5.29 -6.14 -3.61
N LYS A 109 -4.68 -6.98 -4.44
CA LYS A 109 -5.25 -7.38 -5.74
C LYS A 109 -6.66 -7.97 -5.59
N SER A 110 -6.84 -8.84 -4.59
CA SER A 110 -8.13 -9.49 -4.32
C SER A 110 -9.19 -8.51 -3.77
N ARG A 111 -8.78 -7.53 -2.96
CA ARG A 111 -9.66 -6.42 -2.55
C ARG A 111 -10.13 -5.59 -3.74
N CYS A 112 -9.24 -5.29 -4.69
CA CYS A 112 -9.60 -4.56 -5.91
C CYS A 112 -10.65 -5.30 -6.76
N TYR A 113 -10.57 -6.64 -6.83
CA TYR A 113 -11.62 -7.45 -7.46
C TYR A 113 -12.97 -7.34 -6.74
N LEU A 114 -12.98 -7.25 -5.41
CA LEU A 114 -14.21 -7.03 -4.64
C LEU A 114 -14.79 -5.63 -4.90
N PHE A 115 -13.96 -4.59 -5.00
CA PHE A 115 -14.41 -3.24 -5.35
C PHE A 115 -15.00 -3.19 -6.77
N LEU A 116 -14.35 -3.87 -7.72
CA LEU A 116 -14.88 -4.03 -9.07
C LEU A 116 -16.24 -4.78 -9.04
N ALA A 117 -16.37 -5.83 -8.23
CA ALA A 117 -17.62 -6.56 -8.08
C ALA A 117 -18.76 -5.68 -7.54
N ILE A 118 -18.48 -4.77 -6.60
CA ILE A 118 -19.45 -3.77 -6.12
C ILE A 118 -19.93 -2.90 -7.29
N SER A 119 -19.00 -2.31 -8.04
CA SER A 119 -19.36 -1.44 -9.18
C SER A 119 -20.19 -2.18 -10.25
N ILE A 120 -19.89 -3.45 -10.51
CA ILE A 120 -20.62 -4.31 -11.45
C ILE A 120 -22.04 -4.59 -10.94
N ALA A 121 -22.19 -4.86 -9.64
CA ALA A 121 -23.50 -5.04 -9.01
C ALA A 121 -24.35 -3.76 -9.08
N GLN A 122 -23.74 -2.61 -8.80
CA GLN A 122 -24.35 -1.29 -8.92
C GLN A 122 -24.74 -0.95 -10.36
N GLN A 123 -24.11 -1.57 -11.37
CA GLN A 123 -24.52 -1.44 -12.78
C GLN A 123 -25.59 -2.46 -13.22
N GLY A 124 -26.17 -3.25 -12.31
CA GLY A 124 -27.22 -4.23 -12.65
C GLY A 124 -26.73 -5.67 -12.82
N HIS A 125 -25.42 -5.89 -12.87
CA HIS A 125 -24.83 -7.17 -13.26
C HIS A 125 -24.58 -8.09 -12.05
N LEU A 126 -25.61 -8.33 -11.22
CA LEU A 126 -25.49 -9.06 -9.94
C LEU A 126 -24.92 -10.48 -10.08
N LYS A 127 -25.26 -11.20 -11.16
CA LYS A 127 -24.75 -12.57 -11.39
C LYS A 127 -23.22 -12.58 -11.56
N LYS A 128 -22.69 -11.66 -12.38
CA LYS A 128 -21.24 -11.51 -12.61
C LYS A 128 -20.52 -11.11 -11.33
N ALA A 129 -21.06 -10.13 -10.60
CA ALA A 129 -20.50 -9.68 -9.33
C ALA A 129 -20.41 -10.80 -8.28
N LYS A 130 -21.47 -11.60 -8.12
CA LYS A 130 -21.48 -12.75 -7.19
C LYS A 130 -20.43 -13.80 -7.53
N ASN A 131 -20.18 -14.05 -8.82
CA ASN A 131 -19.14 -14.99 -9.25
C ASN A 131 -17.75 -14.49 -8.83
N ILE A 132 -17.45 -13.20 -9.00
CA ILE A 132 -16.18 -12.61 -8.56
C ILE A 132 -16.00 -12.79 -7.05
N VAL A 133 -17.02 -12.47 -6.24
CA VAL A 133 -16.93 -12.62 -4.78
C VAL A 133 -16.67 -14.07 -4.36
N ARG A 134 -17.30 -15.06 -5.02
CA ARG A 134 -17.05 -16.48 -4.76
C ARG A 134 -15.62 -16.89 -5.08
N LEU A 135 -15.09 -16.41 -6.20
CA LEU A 135 -13.70 -16.67 -6.60
C LEU A 135 -12.72 -16.07 -5.59
N VAL A 136 -12.92 -14.81 -5.20
CA VAL A 136 -12.09 -14.16 -4.18
C VAL A 136 -12.17 -14.90 -2.85
N LYS A 137 -13.37 -15.23 -2.36
CA LYS A 137 -13.56 -15.97 -1.11
C LYS A 137 -12.84 -17.33 -1.11
N LYS A 138 -12.82 -18.03 -2.25
CA LYS A 138 -12.10 -19.31 -2.40
C LYS A 138 -10.58 -19.10 -2.42
N SER A 139 -10.10 -18.10 -3.15
CA SER A 139 -8.66 -17.84 -3.31
C SER A 139 -8.00 -17.16 -2.10
N GLN A 140 -8.76 -16.39 -1.33
CA GLN A 140 -8.28 -15.60 -0.19
C GLN A 140 -9.21 -15.75 1.01
N PRO A 141 -9.06 -16.82 1.80
CA PRO A 141 -9.88 -17.07 3.00
C PRO A 141 -9.79 -15.94 4.04
N CYS A 142 -8.68 -15.20 4.09
CA CYS A 142 -8.52 -14.06 5.00
C CYS A 142 -9.46 -12.87 4.68
N LEU A 143 -10.09 -12.84 3.50
CA LEU A 143 -11.02 -11.79 3.07
C LEU A 143 -12.49 -12.18 3.25
N VAL A 144 -12.81 -13.26 3.97
CA VAL A 144 -14.19 -13.76 4.15
C VAL A 144 -15.14 -12.70 4.73
N SER A 145 -14.69 -11.90 5.70
CA SER A 145 -15.48 -10.83 6.30
C SER A 145 -15.88 -9.76 5.27
N ILE A 146 -14.94 -9.32 4.45
CA ILE A 146 -15.20 -8.36 3.36
C ILE A 146 -16.16 -9.00 2.35
N CYS A 147 -15.94 -10.26 1.96
CA CYS A 147 -16.81 -10.97 1.02
C CYS A 147 -18.25 -11.08 1.52
N GLN A 148 -18.44 -11.31 2.82
CA GLN A 148 -19.76 -11.34 3.46
C GLN A 148 -20.42 -9.95 3.43
N GLY A 149 -19.67 -8.90 3.77
CA GLY A 149 -20.15 -7.51 3.69
C GLY A 149 -20.58 -7.12 2.27
N VAL A 150 -19.78 -7.46 1.26
CA VAL A 150 -20.10 -7.24 -0.16
C VAL A 150 -21.32 -8.05 -0.57
N SER A 151 -21.43 -9.30 -0.13
CA SER A 151 -22.61 -10.13 -0.43
C SER A 151 -23.88 -9.55 0.19
N ALA A 152 -23.81 -9.05 1.44
CA ALA A 152 -24.91 -8.37 2.12
C ALA A 152 -25.36 -7.12 1.35
N HIS A 153 -24.39 -6.35 0.85
CA HIS A 153 -24.66 -5.18 0.00
C HIS A 153 -25.40 -5.56 -1.29
N PHE A 154 -25.05 -6.68 -1.94
CA PHE A 154 -25.77 -7.15 -3.13
C PHE A 154 -27.24 -7.50 -2.86
N TYR A 155 -27.56 -8.01 -1.67
CA TYR A 155 -28.95 -8.26 -1.28
C TYR A 155 -29.72 -6.94 -1.13
N ARG A 156 -29.12 -5.90 -0.55
CA ARG A 156 -29.73 -4.56 -0.47
C ARG A 156 -30.03 -3.97 -1.86
N LEU A 157 -29.06 -4.02 -2.76
CA LEU A 157 -29.23 -3.56 -4.15
C LEU A 157 -30.31 -4.32 -4.92
N LYS A 158 -30.53 -5.59 -4.60
CA LYS A 158 -31.61 -6.38 -5.23
C LYS A 158 -32.97 -5.89 -4.74
N MET A 159 -33.12 -5.58 -3.45
CA MET A 159 -34.38 -5.13 -2.86
C MET A 159 -34.80 -3.74 -3.38
N THR A 160 -33.86 -2.80 -3.50
CA THR A 160 -34.16 -1.45 -4.01
C THR A 160 -34.66 -1.45 -5.44
N ARG A 161 -34.22 -2.43 -6.26
CA ARG A 161 -34.61 -2.55 -7.68
C ARG A 161 -35.88 -3.36 -7.95
N SER A 162 -36.32 -4.16 -6.99
CA SER A 162 -37.58 -4.93 -7.12
C SER A 162 -38.82 -4.13 -6.70
N GLY A 163 -38.64 -2.95 -6.09
CA GLY A 163 -39.73 -2.07 -5.63
C GLY A 163 -39.95 -0.84 -6.50
N SER A 164 -39.31 -0.77 -7.68
CA SER A 164 -39.39 0.29 -8.69
C SER A 164 -39.82 -0.30 -10.02
#